data_AF-A0A9N7MYV9-F1
#
_entry.id   AF-A0A9N7MYV9-F1
#
_cell.length_a   1.000
_cell.length_b   1.000
_cell.length_c   1.000
_cell.angle_alpha   90.00
_cell.angle_beta   90.00
_cell.angle_gamma   90.00
#
_symmetry.space_group_name_H-M   'P 1'
#
loop_
_entity.id
_entity.type
_entity.pdbx_description
1 polymer ?
#
loop_
_entity_poly.entity_id
_entity_poly.type
_entity_poly.pdbx_seq_one_letter_code
_entity_poly.pdbx_strand_id
1 'polypeptide(L)'
;MKQVFRAISRPETLMGGLMRAKYFRDKKWWNMKAKDNHSWLWKCWLKSAKWLRRGLRVRIGNGKDTLIWEAPWIPTNPHVGLSREYADKGGLTWVSQLILEDRVVWNRALISNTFDRVDAEEILSIPLRNLNHPDTVIWHFDEKGHFSVKSANTLISNLTDNQSTLTVAESSSRGAVEKKRWKRIRVLAVHNKFKYFLWRVIR
;
A
#
# COMPACT_ATOMS: atom_id res chain seq x y z
N MET A 1 3.10 10.91 4.12
CA MET A 1 2.65 9.51 4.24
C MET A 1 1.55 9.31 5.28
N LYS A 2 1.69 9.74 6.55
CA LYS A 2 0.62 9.57 7.56
C LYS A 2 -0.73 10.18 7.15
N GLN A 3 -0.72 11.42 6.64
CA GLN A 3 -1.94 12.06 6.10
C GLN A 3 -2.45 11.38 4.82
N VAL A 4 -1.55 10.76 4.06
CA VAL A 4 -1.92 10.00 2.85
C VAL A 4 -2.75 8.79 3.24
N PHE A 5 -2.19 7.99 4.15
CA PHE A 5 -2.86 6.83 4.72
C PHE A 5 -4.22 7.20 5.31
N ARG A 6 -4.27 8.25 6.14
CA ARG A 6 -5.53 8.67 6.77
C ARG A 6 -6.61 9.01 5.75
N ALA A 7 -6.29 9.73 4.67
CA ALA A 7 -7.30 10.07 3.67
C ALA A 7 -7.77 8.85 2.86
N ILE A 8 -6.91 7.82 2.69
CA ILE A 8 -7.27 6.58 1.99
C ILE A 8 -8.11 5.67 2.88
N SER A 9 -7.69 5.45 4.13
CA SER A 9 -8.37 4.55 5.06
C SER A 9 -9.64 5.11 5.66
N ARG A 10 -9.82 6.44 5.65
CA ARG A 10 -10.93 7.15 6.30
C ARG A 10 -11.59 8.16 5.36
N PRO A 11 -12.33 7.70 4.34
CA PRO A 11 -13.01 8.57 3.38
C PRO A 11 -14.10 9.46 4.02
N GLU A 12 -14.61 9.10 5.19
CA GLU A 12 -15.61 9.85 5.97
C GLU A 12 -15.08 11.16 6.57
N THR A 13 -13.76 11.32 6.66
CA THR A 13 -13.18 12.58 7.13
C THR A 13 -13.30 13.66 6.06
N LEU A 14 -13.43 14.94 6.46
CA LEU A 14 -13.46 16.08 5.53
C LEU A 14 -12.33 16.03 4.48
N MET A 15 -11.10 15.77 4.93
CA MET A 15 -9.95 15.63 4.02
C MET A 15 -10.08 14.40 3.12
N GLY A 16 -10.52 13.25 3.65
CA GLY A 16 -10.75 12.03 2.87
C GLY A 16 -11.82 12.22 1.80
N GLY A 17 -12.97 12.78 2.17
CA GLY A 17 -14.10 13.06 1.29
C GLY A 17 -13.75 14.09 0.21
N LEU A 18 -13.11 15.21 0.58
CA LEU A 18 -12.65 16.22 -0.37
C LEU A 18 -11.65 15.62 -1.37
N MET A 19 -10.68 14.85 -0.87
CA MET A 19 -9.70 14.19 -1.72
C MET A 19 -10.39 13.22 -2.67
N ARG A 20 -11.31 12.39 -2.16
CA ARG A 20 -12.12 11.45 -2.96
C ARG A 20 -12.89 12.16 -4.07
N ALA A 21 -13.64 13.20 -3.75
CA ALA A 21 -14.42 13.97 -4.70
C ALA A 21 -13.54 14.64 -5.78
N LYS A 22 -12.41 15.24 -5.37
CA LYS A 22 -11.55 16.01 -6.26
C LYS A 22 -10.67 15.13 -7.16
N TYR A 23 -10.08 14.07 -6.61
CA TYR A 23 -9.01 13.32 -7.26
C TYR A 23 -9.33 11.86 -7.55
N PHE A 24 -10.28 11.25 -6.83
CA PHE A 24 -10.57 9.83 -7.00
C PHE A 24 -11.62 9.61 -8.08
N ARG A 25 -12.70 10.40 -8.16
CA ARG A 25 -13.78 10.25 -9.18
C ARG A 25 -14.08 8.76 -9.45
N ASP A 26 -14.38 8.02 -8.38
CA ASP A 26 -14.66 6.58 -8.35
C ASP A 26 -13.50 5.61 -8.65
N LYS A 27 -12.30 6.11 -8.92
CA LYS A 27 -11.09 5.27 -9.00
C LYS A 27 -10.67 4.80 -7.62
N LYS A 28 -10.42 3.50 -7.50
CA LYS A 28 -9.87 2.90 -6.28
C LYS A 28 -8.41 3.34 -6.07
N TRP A 29 -7.99 3.42 -4.82
CA TRP A 29 -6.71 4.03 -4.41
C TRP A 29 -5.46 3.30 -4.94
N TRP A 30 -5.60 2.01 -5.26
CA TRP A 30 -4.52 1.19 -5.85
C TRP A 30 -4.21 1.57 -7.31
N ASN A 31 -5.19 2.08 -8.07
CA ASN A 31 -5.05 2.37 -9.52
C ASN A 31 -4.81 3.84 -9.88
N MET A 32 -4.50 4.70 -8.91
CA MET A 32 -4.42 6.14 -9.20
C MET A 32 -3.14 6.52 -9.94
N LYS A 33 -3.29 7.31 -11.01
CA LYS A 33 -2.19 7.91 -11.77
C LYS A 33 -2.27 9.43 -11.70
N ALA A 34 -1.11 10.09 -11.74
CA ALA A 34 -1.04 11.55 -11.82
C ALA A 34 -1.43 11.98 -13.24
N LYS A 35 -2.20 13.06 -13.36
CA LYS A 35 -2.41 13.79 -14.61
C LYS A 35 -1.64 15.11 -14.55
N ASP A 36 -1.34 15.69 -15.69
CA ASP A 36 -0.52 16.91 -15.78
C ASP A 36 -1.20 18.13 -15.15
N ASN A 37 -2.53 18.21 -15.27
CA ASN A 37 -3.35 19.26 -14.68
C ASN A 37 -3.61 19.10 -13.17
N HIS A 38 -3.06 18.08 -12.52
CA HIS A 38 -3.21 17.93 -11.08
C HIS A 38 -2.30 18.91 -10.31
N SER A 39 -2.81 19.42 -9.18
CA SER A 39 -2.05 20.28 -8.26
C SER A 39 -0.72 19.67 -7.81
N TRP A 40 0.28 20.50 -7.56
CA TRP A 40 1.61 20.07 -7.06
C TRP A 40 1.51 19.17 -5.82
N LEU A 41 0.66 19.54 -4.85
CA LEU A 41 0.46 18.77 -3.63
C LEU A 41 0.00 17.33 -3.95
N TRP A 42 -0.95 17.17 -4.87
CA TRP A 42 -1.42 15.87 -5.32
C TRP A 42 -0.33 15.05 -6.02
N LYS A 43 0.51 15.68 -6.84
CA LYS A 43 1.66 15.01 -7.48
C LYS A 43 2.65 14.51 -6.42
N CYS A 44 2.97 15.31 -5.40
CA CYS A 44 3.80 14.90 -4.26
C CYS A 44 3.16 13.77 -3.44
N TRP A 45 1.85 13.83 -3.27
CA TRP A 45 1.06 12.82 -2.57
C TRP A 45 1.11 11.49 -3.32
N LEU A 46 0.90 11.49 -4.64
CA LEU A 46 0.99 10.29 -5.47
C LEU A 46 2.39 9.70 -5.52
N LYS A 47 3.44 10.53 -5.58
CA LYS A 47 4.84 10.06 -5.44
C LYS A 47 5.04 9.30 -4.11
N SER A 48 4.47 9.81 -3.03
CA SER A 48 4.51 9.15 -1.71
C SER A 48 3.60 7.91 -1.66
N ALA A 49 2.44 7.98 -2.32
CA ALA A 49 1.45 6.91 -2.36
C ALA A 49 1.96 5.69 -3.12
N LYS A 50 2.84 5.85 -4.12
CA LYS A 50 3.53 4.74 -4.79
C LYS A 50 4.21 3.80 -3.78
N TRP A 51 4.94 4.36 -2.83
CA TRP A 51 5.59 3.59 -1.76
C TRP A 51 4.56 3.07 -0.75
N LEU A 52 3.58 3.90 -0.41
CA LEU A 52 2.53 3.52 0.53
C LEU A 52 1.74 2.31 0.03
N ARG A 53 1.35 2.26 -1.24
CA ARG A 53 0.59 1.16 -1.86
C ARG A 53 1.22 -0.20 -1.61
N ARG A 54 2.55 -0.28 -1.60
CA ARG A 54 3.26 -1.52 -1.32
C ARG A 54 2.98 -2.02 0.10
N GLY A 55 2.73 -1.16 1.08
CA GLY A 55 2.36 -1.59 2.42
C GLY A 55 0.89 -1.50 2.76
N LEU A 56 0.01 -1.18 1.81
CA LEU A 56 -1.43 -1.20 2.03
C LEU A 56 -1.99 -2.55 1.63
N ARG A 57 -2.89 -3.06 2.47
CA ARG A 57 -3.69 -4.25 2.19
C ARG A 57 -5.16 -3.95 2.48
N VAL A 58 -6.06 -4.58 1.75
CA VAL A 58 -7.48 -4.60 2.10
C VAL A 58 -7.72 -5.75 3.07
N ARG A 59 -8.34 -5.44 4.20
CA ARG A 59 -8.88 -6.43 5.14
C ARG A 59 -10.33 -6.69 4.73
N ILE A 60 -10.59 -7.93 4.33
CA ILE A 60 -11.92 -8.36 3.88
C ILE A 60 -12.91 -8.30 5.06
N GLY A 61 -14.02 -7.60 4.82
CA GLY A 61 -15.23 -7.62 5.64
C GLY A 61 -16.31 -8.38 4.88
N ASN A 62 -17.00 -7.69 3.97
CA ASN A 62 -18.07 -8.26 3.15
C ASN A 62 -17.64 -8.63 1.71
N GLY A 63 -16.45 -8.21 1.28
CA GLY A 63 -15.90 -8.48 -0.04
C GLY A 63 -16.59 -7.75 -1.20
N LYS A 64 -17.62 -6.92 -0.94
CA LYS A 64 -18.45 -6.28 -1.96
C LYS A 64 -17.74 -5.12 -2.66
N ASP A 65 -16.71 -4.57 -2.03
CA ASP A 65 -15.99 -3.39 -2.49
C ASP A 65 -14.55 -3.68 -2.93
N THR A 66 -14.18 -4.97 -2.94
CA THR A 66 -12.84 -5.47 -3.23
C THR A 66 -12.83 -6.28 -4.51
N LEU A 67 -12.08 -5.80 -5.50
CA LEU A 67 -11.85 -6.50 -6.76
C LEU A 67 -10.85 -7.63 -6.54
N ILE A 68 -11.17 -8.84 -7.01
CA ILE A 68 -10.34 -10.03 -6.81
C ILE A 68 -8.94 -9.82 -7.39
N TRP A 69 -8.88 -9.32 -8.63
CA TRP A 69 -7.66 -9.29 -9.43
C TRP A 69 -6.85 -7.99 -9.29
N GLU A 70 -7.50 -6.91 -8.86
CA GLU A 70 -6.84 -5.59 -8.82
C GLU A 70 -6.46 -5.15 -7.41
N ALA A 71 -7.22 -5.57 -6.39
CA ALA A 71 -7.02 -5.10 -5.04
C ALA A 71 -5.93 -5.92 -4.33
N PRO A 72 -5.07 -5.28 -3.50
CA PRO A 72 -4.11 -6.01 -2.68
C PRO A 72 -4.80 -6.52 -1.41
N TRP A 73 -5.46 -7.68 -1.47
CA TRP A 73 -6.20 -8.25 -0.32
C TRP A 73 -5.60 -9.54 0.24
N ILE A 74 -4.77 -10.25 -0.53
CA ILE A 74 -4.10 -11.49 -0.12
C ILE A 74 -2.86 -11.16 0.74
N PRO A 75 -2.66 -11.81 1.91
CA PRO A 75 -1.55 -11.52 2.82
C PRO A 75 -0.16 -11.68 2.23
N THR A 76 0.08 -12.75 1.47
CA THR A 76 1.43 -13.16 1.02
C THR A 76 1.89 -12.40 -0.21
N ASN A 77 0.95 -11.79 -0.96
CA ASN A 77 1.27 -10.95 -2.10
C ASN A 77 0.60 -9.56 -2.01
N PRO A 78 0.99 -8.72 -1.04
CA PRO A 78 0.38 -7.41 -0.84
C PRO A 78 0.77 -6.39 -1.93
N HIS A 79 1.68 -6.76 -2.84
CA HIS A 79 2.31 -5.84 -3.80
C HIS A 79 1.78 -5.97 -5.22
N VAL A 80 1.18 -7.12 -5.55
CA VAL A 80 0.75 -7.47 -6.89
C VAL A 80 -0.72 -7.82 -6.76
N GLY A 81 -1.61 -6.95 -7.24
CA GLY A 81 -2.93 -7.43 -7.63
C GLY A 81 -2.69 -8.63 -8.54
N LEU A 82 -3.29 -9.78 -8.20
CA LEU A 82 -3.08 -11.04 -8.90
C LEU A 82 -2.95 -10.80 -10.40
N SER A 83 -1.89 -11.32 -11.01
CA SER A 83 -1.48 -10.98 -12.38
C SER A 83 -2.69 -10.85 -13.32
N ARG A 84 -2.65 -9.89 -14.25
CA ARG A 84 -3.71 -9.66 -15.23
C ARG A 84 -4.05 -10.92 -16.05
N GLU A 85 -3.16 -11.91 -16.04
CA GLU A 85 -3.32 -13.25 -16.59
C GLU A 85 -4.51 -14.03 -16.02
N TYR A 86 -5.01 -13.72 -14.82
CA TYR A 86 -6.18 -14.40 -14.24
C TYR A 86 -7.52 -13.69 -14.55
N ALA A 87 -7.49 -12.47 -15.11
CA ALA A 87 -8.67 -11.62 -15.25
C ALA A 87 -9.77 -12.19 -16.18
N ASP A 88 -9.47 -13.24 -16.94
CA ASP A 88 -10.39 -13.86 -17.90
C ASP A 88 -10.93 -15.24 -17.42
N LYS A 89 -10.51 -15.72 -16.25
CA LYS A 89 -10.95 -17.01 -15.71
C LYS A 89 -12.31 -16.86 -15.00
N GLY A 90 -13.40 -16.87 -15.77
CA GLY A 90 -14.72 -17.27 -15.27
C GLY A 90 -15.65 -16.17 -14.73
N GLY A 91 -15.48 -14.91 -15.15
CA GLY A 91 -16.44 -13.83 -14.84
C GLY A 91 -16.47 -13.38 -13.36
N LEU A 92 -15.51 -13.83 -12.57
CA LEU A 92 -15.35 -13.42 -11.17
C LEU A 92 -14.71 -12.03 -11.11
N THR A 93 -15.40 -11.09 -10.46
CA THR A 93 -14.99 -9.69 -10.33
C THR A 93 -14.74 -9.29 -8.89
N TRP A 94 -15.64 -9.71 -7.97
CA TRP A 94 -15.67 -9.24 -6.58
C TRP A 94 -15.37 -10.36 -5.59
N VAL A 95 -14.65 -10.05 -4.52
CA VAL A 95 -14.29 -11.02 -3.48
C VAL A 95 -15.54 -11.61 -2.81
N SER A 96 -16.66 -10.87 -2.76
CA SER A 96 -17.94 -11.38 -2.27
C SER A 96 -18.42 -12.64 -3.00
N GLN A 97 -18.06 -12.83 -4.28
CA GLN A 97 -18.43 -14.04 -5.05
C GLN A 97 -17.68 -15.29 -4.59
N LEU A 98 -16.57 -15.12 -3.87
CA LEU A 98 -15.81 -16.23 -3.28
C LEU A 98 -16.35 -16.62 -1.89
N ILE A 99 -17.31 -15.88 -1.35
CA ILE A 99 -17.86 -16.05 -0.01
C ILE A 99 -19.26 -16.66 -0.12
N LEU A 100 -19.52 -17.71 0.66
CA LEU A 100 -20.87 -18.23 0.87
C LEU A 100 -21.52 -17.44 2.01
N GLU A 101 -22.40 -16.49 1.66
CA GLU A 101 -23.03 -15.57 2.63
C GLU A 101 -23.80 -16.32 3.73
N ASP A 102 -24.49 -17.42 3.40
CA ASP A 102 -25.31 -18.22 4.35
C ASP A 102 -24.52 -18.79 5.53
N ARG A 103 -23.24 -19.11 5.30
CA ARG A 103 -22.37 -19.82 6.25
C ARG A 103 -21.19 -18.99 6.72
N VAL A 104 -20.98 -17.80 6.13
CA VAL A 104 -19.81 -16.95 6.39
C VAL A 104 -18.50 -17.73 6.22
N VAL A 105 -18.43 -18.53 5.16
CA VAL A 105 -17.24 -19.33 4.82
C VAL A 105 -16.83 -19.09 3.38
N TRP A 106 -15.54 -19.26 3.13
CA TRP A 106 -14.99 -19.27 1.78
C TRP A 106 -15.51 -20.46 0.98
N ASN A 107 -15.86 -20.23 -0.28
CA ASN A 107 -16.19 -21.29 -1.23
C ASN A 107 -14.90 -22.00 -1.66
N ARG A 108 -14.50 -23.01 -0.88
CA ARG A 108 -13.27 -23.79 -1.09
C ARG A 108 -13.16 -24.35 -2.50
N ALA A 109 -14.23 -24.94 -3.04
CA ALA A 109 -14.23 -25.54 -4.37
C ALA A 109 -13.95 -24.48 -5.45
N LEU A 110 -14.61 -23.32 -5.37
CA LEU A 110 -14.41 -22.23 -6.31
C LEU A 110 -12.98 -21.67 -6.22
N ILE A 111 -12.48 -21.43 -5.01
CA ILE A 111 -11.14 -20.89 -4.78
C ILE A 111 -10.06 -21.85 -5.29
N SER A 112 -10.13 -23.15 -4.95
CA SER A 112 -9.16 -24.14 -5.42
C SER A 112 -9.15 -24.31 -6.94
N ASN A 113 -10.27 -24.03 -7.62
CA ASN A 113 -10.34 -24.09 -9.09
C ASN A 113 -9.85 -22.79 -9.77
N THR A 114 -9.87 -21.67 -9.06
CA THR A 114 -9.60 -20.35 -9.64
C THR A 114 -8.17 -19.88 -9.38
N PHE A 115 -7.65 -20.13 -8.18
CA PHE A 115 -6.33 -19.66 -7.73
C PHE A 115 -5.32 -20.80 -7.68
N ASP A 116 -4.04 -20.46 -7.79
CA ASP A 116 -2.97 -21.43 -7.56
C ASP A 116 -2.96 -21.90 -6.11
N ARG A 117 -2.40 -23.09 -5.87
CA ARG A 117 -2.43 -23.72 -4.54
C ARG A 117 -1.94 -22.81 -3.41
N VAL A 118 -0.87 -22.05 -3.66
CA VAL A 118 -0.29 -21.12 -2.68
C VAL A 118 -1.29 -20.00 -2.35
N ASP A 119 -1.85 -19.35 -3.36
CA ASP A 119 -2.81 -18.27 -3.16
C ASP A 119 -4.14 -18.78 -2.57
N ALA A 120 -4.59 -19.97 -2.97
CA ALA A 120 -5.80 -20.60 -2.45
C ALA A 120 -5.67 -20.92 -0.95
N GLU A 121 -4.56 -21.52 -0.51
CA GLU A 121 -4.28 -21.80 0.90
C GLU A 121 -4.26 -20.50 1.72
N GLU A 122 -3.69 -19.43 1.17
CA GLU A 122 -3.64 -18.11 1.81
C GLU A 122 -5.02 -17.47 1.93
N ILE A 123 -5.83 -17.49 0.86
CA ILE A 123 -7.20 -16.98 0.89
C ILE A 123 -8.02 -17.70 1.96
N LEU A 124 -7.91 -19.04 2.02
CA LEU A 124 -8.61 -19.86 3.00
C LEU A 124 -8.15 -19.63 4.43
N SER A 125 -6.92 -19.14 4.64
CA SER A 125 -6.41 -18.76 5.96
C SER A 125 -7.00 -17.45 6.48
N ILE A 126 -7.58 -16.61 5.61
CA ILE A 126 -8.17 -15.33 5.99
C ILE A 126 -9.46 -15.58 6.78
N PRO A 127 -9.56 -15.15 8.05
CA PRO A 127 -10.76 -15.37 8.84
C PRO A 127 -11.89 -14.43 8.40
N LEU A 128 -13.02 -15.00 7.98
CA LEU A 128 -14.28 -14.28 7.77
C LEU A 128 -15.00 -14.15 9.12
N ARG A 129 -14.94 -12.98 9.75
CA ARG A 129 -15.52 -12.78 11.10
C ARG A 129 -16.92 -12.18 11.07
N ASN A 130 -17.16 -11.22 10.18
CA ASN A 130 -18.43 -10.48 10.13
C ASN A 130 -18.63 -9.82 8.76
N LEU A 131 -19.63 -10.28 8.01
CA LEU A 131 -19.99 -9.73 6.69
C LEU A 131 -20.81 -8.44 6.80
N ASN A 132 -21.20 -8.00 7.99
CA ASN A 132 -21.92 -6.73 8.19
C ASN A 132 -20.99 -5.51 8.13
N HIS A 133 -19.67 -5.71 8.15
CA HIS A 133 -18.71 -4.63 8.04
C HIS A 133 -18.15 -4.50 6.62
N PRO A 134 -17.98 -3.25 6.13
CA PRO A 134 -17.36 -3.02 4.83
C PRO A 134 -15.87 -3.39 4.87
N ASP A 135 -15.32 -3.62 3.69
CA ASP A 135 -13.88 -3.84 3.50
C ASP A 135 -13.08 -2.61 3.95
N THR A 136 -11.95 -2.83 4.63
CA THR A 136 -11.15 -1.72 5.21
C THR A 136 -9.70 -1.76 4.75
N VAL A 137 -9.09 -0.58 4.57
CA VAL A 137 -7.69 -0.46 4.16
C VAL A 137 -6.78 -0.38 5.39
N ILE A 138 -5.82 -1.29 5.45
CA ILE A 138 -4.93 -1.48 6.60
C ILE A 138 -3.46 -1.41 6.19
N TRP A 139 -2.60 -1.16 7.16
CA TRP A 139 -1.15 -1.25 6.98
C TRP A 139 -0.67 -2.69 7.19
N HIS A 140 -0.03 -3.27 6.19
CA HIS A 140 0.38 -4.68 6.22
C HIS A 140 1.47 -4.98 7.25
N PHE A 141 2.42 -4.05 7.47
CA PHE A 141 3.56 -4.25 8.38
C PHE A 141 3.25 -3.93 9.85
N ASP A 142 2.00 -4.09 10.24
CA ASP A 142 1.55 -3.97 11.63
C ASP A 142 0.43 -4.98 11.86
N GLU A 143 0.52 -5.76 12.94
CA GLU A 143 -0.45 -6.83 13.26
C GLU A 143 -1.87 -6.29 13.43
N LYS A 144 -1.99 -5.08 13.98
CA LYS A 144 -3.28 -4.40 14.19
C LYS A 144 -3.73 -3.63 12.94
N GLY A 145 -2.85 -3.46 11.96
CA GLY A 145 -3.10 -2.73 10.72
C GLY A 145 -2.87 -1.22 10.83
N HIS A 146 -2.17 -0.75 11.87
CA HIS A 146 -1.91 0.67 12.09
C HIS A 146 -0.70 1.18 11.31
N PHE A 147 -0.86 2.35 10.72
CA PHE A 147 0.22 3.01 10.00
C PHE A 147 1.19 3.71 10.96
N SER A 148 2.48 3.42 10.81
CA SER A 148 3.57 4.18 11.42
C SER A 148 4.54 4.69 10.37
N VAL A 149 5.04 5.91 10.58
CA VAL A 149 6.11 6.47 9.71
C VAL A 149 7.38 5.63 9.81
N LYS A 150 7.63 5.01 10.97
CA LYS A 150 8.80 4.14 11.19
C LYS A 150 8.75 2.91 10.28
N SER A 151 7.64 2.15 10.32
CA SER A 151 7.47 0.95 9.47
C SER A 151 7.43 1.30 7.98
N ALA A 152 6.83 2.43 7.61
CA ALA A 152 6.86 2.90 6.22
C ALA A 152 8.28 3.22 5.73
N ASN A 153 9.12 3.85 6.57
CA ASN A 153 10.51 4.13 6.23
C ASN A 153 11.34 2.84 6.13
N THR A 154 11.12 1.87 7.02
CA THR A 154 11.77 0.55 6.95
C THR A 154 11.40 -0.19 5.66
N LEU A 155 10.13 -0.14 5.25
CA LEU A 155 9.73 -0.67 3.94
C LEU A 155 10.48 0.03 2.80
N ILE A 156 10.53 1.37 2.81
CA ILE A 156 11.21 2.12 1.76
C ILE A 156 12.70 1.76 1.72
N SER A 157 13.39 1.65 2.86
CA SER A 157 14.80 1.25 2.88
C SER A 157 15.01 -0.14 2.29
N ASN A 158 14.19 -1.13 2.68
CA ASN A 158 14.30 -2.50 2.19
C ASN A 158 14.05 -2.57 0.67
N LEU A 159 13.06 -1.82 0.18
CA LEU A 159 12.77 -1.75 -1.25
C LEU A 159 13.88 -1.05 -2.04
N THR A 160 14.51 -0.01 -1.48
CA THR A 160 15.63 0.67 -2.15
C THR A 160 16.90 -0.16 -2.13
N ASP A 161 17.16 -0.91 -1.06
CA ASP A 161 18.34 -1.78 -0.94
C ASP A 161 18.22 -2.98 -1.91
N ASN A 162 17.02 -3.53 -2.09
CA ASN A 162 16.74 -4.56 -3.09
C ASN A 162 16.72 -4.06 -4.55
N GLN A 163 16.54 -2.76 -4.78
CA GLN A 163 16.67 -2.18 -6.13
C GLN A 163 18.14 -1.93 -6.51
N SER A 164 19.02 -1.67 -5.54
CA SER A 164 20.47 -1.53 -5.79
C SER A 164 21.17 -2.81 -6.24
N THR A 165 20.52 -3.98 -6.16
CA THR A 165 21.07 -5.24 -6.68
C THR A 165 20.61 -5.57 -8.11
N LEU A 166 19.66 -4.83 -8.68
CA LEU A 166 19.07 -5.11 -10.02
C LEU A 166 19.20 -3.96 -11.02
N THR A 167 19.74 -2.81 -10.64
CA THR A 167 20.15 -1.76 -11.59
C THR A 167 21.67 -1.61 -11.54
N VAL A 168 22.33 -2.10 -12.59
CA VAL A 168 23.71 -1.74 -12.93
C VAL A 168 23.84 -0.21 -12.88
N ALA A 169 24.79 0.24 -12.05
CA ALA A 169 25.48 1.52 -12.10
C ALA A 169 24.67 2.81 -12.36
N GLU A 170 24.20 3.44 -11.28
CA GLU A 170 24.30 4.90 -11.14
C GLU A 170 24.85 5.25 -9.76
N SER A 171 26.10 4.84 -9.53
CA SER A 171 26.91 5.33 -8.44
C SER A 171 27.33 6.76 -8.75
N SER A 172 26.45 7.74 -8.51
CA SER A 172 26.94 9.09 -8.28
C SER A 172 27.58 9.09 -6.89
N SER A 173 28.90 9.20 -6.84
CA SER A 173 29.72 9.31 -5.63
C SER A 173 29.16 10.33 -4.62
N ARG A 174 28.39 11.32 -5.08
CA ARG A 174 27.67 12.31 -4.28
C ARG A 174 26.60 11.71 -3.34
N GLY A 175 25.79 10.75 -3.78
CA GLY A 175 24.70 10.19 -2.95
C GLY A 175 25.19 9.36 -1.76
N ALA A 176 26.29 8.62 -1.95
CA ALA A 176 26.94 7.87 -0.88
C ALA A 176 27.63 8.79 0.14
N VAL A 177 28.25 9.88 -0.33
CA VAL A 177 28.87 10.91 0.52
C VAL A 177 27.82 11.67 1.33
N GLU A 178 26.68 12.04 0.73
CA GLU A 178 25.56 12.68 1.43
C GLU A 178 24.97 11.80 2.55
N LYS A 179 24.75 10.50 2.29
CA LYS A 179 24.29 9.55 3.31
C LYS A 179 25.26 9.47 4.50
N LYS A 180 26.58 9.42 4.24
CA LYS A 180 27.63 9.43 5.28
C LYS A 180 27.65 10.75 6.06
N ARG A 181 27.47 11.89 5.38
CA ARG A 181 27.41 13.22 6.02
C ARG A 181 26.21 13.35 6.95
N TRP A 182 25.01 12.94 6.52
CA TRP A 182 23.82 13.00 7.36
C TRP A 182 23.90 12.08 8.58
N LYS A 183 24.48 10.88 8.43
CA LYS A 183 24.72 9.97 9.56
C LYS A 183 25.54 10.67 10.64
N ARG A 184 26.62 11.39 10.28
CA ARG A 184 27.45 12.16 11.23
C ARG A 184 26.67 13.27 11.93
N ILE A 185 25.88 14.05 11.19
CA ILE A 185 25.08 15.15 11.76
C ILE A 185 24.01 14.63 12.73
N ARG A 186 23.43 13.45 12.46
CA ARG A 186 22.39 12.86 13.32
C ARG A 186 22.89 12.53 14.73
N VAL A 187 24.14 12.08 14.87
CA VAL A 187 24.72 11.64 16.15
C VAL A 187 25.20 12.80 17.02
N LEU A 188 25.29 14.02 16.48
CA LEU A 188 25.69 15.19 17.25
C LEU A 188 24.70 15.44 18.40
N ALA A 189 25.21 15.69 19.60
CA ALA A 189 24.42 16.05 20.78
C ALA A 189 23.99 17.53 20.73
N VAL A 190 23.35 17.94 19.63
CA VAL A 190 22.85 19.31 19.41
C VAL A 190 21.35 19.29 19.15
N HIS A 191 20.69 20.41 19.43
CA HIS A 191 19.25 20.54 19.21
C HIS A 191 18.90 20.36 17.71
N ASN A 192 17.76 19.71 17.42
CA ASN A 192 17.39 19.31 16.05
C ASN A 192 17.40 20.47 15.04
N LYS A 193 17.05 21.69 15.48
CA LYS A 193 17.11 22.90 14.64
C LYS A 193 18.51 23.13 14.04
N PHE A 194 19.57 22.93 14.83
CA PHE A 194 20.95 23.06 14.36
C PHE A 194 21.37 21.91 13.45
N LYS A 195 20.88 20.69 13.68
CA LYS A 195 21.11 19.55 12.76
C LYS A 195 20.54 19.84 11.36
N TYR A 196 19.33 20.38 11.30
CA TYR A 196 18.71 20.79 10.04
C TYR A 196 19.45 21.96 9.38
N PHE A 197 19.93 22.94 10.17
CA PHE A 197 20.76 24.02 9.67
C PHE A 197 22.07 23.51 9.06
N LEU A 198 22.85 22.71 9.80
CA LEU A 198 24.09 22.09 9.31
C LEU A 198 23.85 21.26 8.04
N TRP A 199 22.73 20.54 7.96
CA TRP A 199 22.36 19.80 6.75
C TRP A 199 22.13 20.68 5.53
N ARG A 200 21.55 21.87 5.72
CA ARG A 200 21.35 22.86 4.64
C ARG A 200 22.64 23.56 4.22
N VAL A 201 23.63 23.66 5.11
CA VAL A 201 24.94 24.28 4.82
C VAL A 201 25.89 23.30 4.11
N ILE A 202 25.78 22.00 4.42
CA ILE A 202 26.66 20.95 3.88
C ILE A 202 26.19 20.43 2.50
N ARG A 203 24.96 20.78 2.09
CA ARG A 203 24.36 20.45 0.80
C ARG A 203 24.54 21.62 -0.16
#